data_AF-A0A5K1G141-F1
#
_entry.id   AF-A0A5K1G141-F1
#
_cell.length_a   1.000
_cell.length_b   1.000
_cell.length_c   1.000
_cell.angle_alpha   90.00
_cell.angle_beta   90.00
_cell.angle_gamma   90.00
#
_symmetry.space_group_name_H-M   'P 1'
#
loop_
_entity.id
_entity.type
_entity.pdbx_description
1 polymer ?
#
loop_
_entity_poly.entity_id
_entity_poly.type
_entity_poly.pdbx_seq_one_letter_code
_entity_poly.pdbx_strand_id
1 'polypeptide(L)' 'VMNAKYRFAETRLAASYVNFYIANGGVIAPSFGDEKRDREAYNVLCSAFPDHE' A
#
# COMPACT_ATOMS: atom_id res chain seq x y z
N VAL A 1 0.22 -28.38 -3.65
CA VAL A 1 0.16 -26.91 -3.49
C VAL A 1 -0.41 -26.62 -2.11
N MET A 2 0.08 -25.58 -1.41
CA MET A 2 -0.24 -25.14 -0.02
C MET A 2 0.83 -25.48 1.01
N ASN A 3 1.80 -24.57 1.16
CA ASN A 3 2.69 -24.48 2.30
C ASN A 3 2.78 -23.00 2.74
N ALA A 4 1.61 -22.39 2.98
CA ALA A 4 1.56 -21.05 3.53
C ALA A 4 2.02 -21.12 4.99
N LYS A 5 3.04 -20.34 5.37
CA LYS A 5 3.51 -20.28 6.75
C LYS A 5 2.39 -19.75 7.65
N TYR A 6 2.07 -20.51 8.69
CA TYR A 6 1.09 -20.12 9.71
C TYR A 6 1.48 -18.78 10.35
N ARG A 7 0.52 -17.86 10.50
CA ARG A 7 0.68 -16.62 11.26
C ARG A 7 -0.16 -16.69 12.52
N PHE A 8 0.45 -16.42 13.66
CA PHE A 8 -0.27 -16.28 14.92
C PHE A 8 -1.14 -15.02 14.88
N ALA A 9 -2.28 -15.04 15.57
CA ALA A 9 -3.06 -13.83 15.82
C ALA A 9 -2.16 -12.73 16.40
N GLU A 10 -2.47 -11.46 16.10
CA GLU A 10 -1.71 -10.29 16.57
C GLU A 10 -0.28 -10.15 16.04
N THR A 11 0.17 -11.05 15.16
CA THR A 11 1.47 -10.89 14.48
C THR A 11 1.47 -9.55 13.71
N ARG A 12 2.47 -8.71 14.00
CA ARG A 12 2.66 -7.42 13.30
C ARG A 12 2.67 -7.63 11.79
N LEU A 13 1.75 -6.96 11.11
CA LEU A 13 1.72 -6.93 9.66
C LEU A 13 2.87 -6.04 9.15
N ALA A 14 3.58 -6.53 8.13
CA ALA A 14 4.57 -5.74 7.40
C ALA A 14 3.88 -4.78 6.40
N ALA A 15 2.95 -3.97 6.92
CA ALA A 15 2.21 -2.99 6.13
C ALA A 15 3.14 -1.84 5.73
N SER A 16 3.25 -1.60 4.42
CA SER A 16 4.06 -0.52 3.85
C SER A 16 3.40 0.02 2.59
N TYR A 17 3.26 1.34 2.51
CA TYR A 17 2.76 2.02 1.31
C TYR A 17 3.74 2.01 0.15
N VAL A 18 5.01 1.63 0.37
CA VAL A 18 6.02 1.45 -0.69
C VAL A 18 5.68 0.26 -1.60
N ASN A 19 4.82 -0.66 -1.15
CA ASN A 19 4.36 -1.79 -1.94
C ASN A 19 3.23 -1.39 -2.91
N PHE A 20 3.48 -0.38 -3.75
CA PHE A 20 2.58 0.08 -4.79
C PHE A 20 2.99 -0.45 -6.17
N TYR A 21 2.06 -0.44 -7.11
CA TYR A 21 2.28 -0.80 -8.51
C TYR A 21 2.06 0.42 -9.41
N ILE A 22 3.00 0.67 -10.33
CA ILE A 22 2.85 1.71 -11.36
C ILE A 22 2.23 1.06 -12.59
N ALA A 23 1.01 1.49 -12.92
CA ALA A 23 0.29 1.14 -14.13
C ALA A 23 0.51 2.20 -15.23
N ASN A 24 -0.05 1.97 -16.42
CA ASN A 24 -0.02 2.97 -17.49
C ASN A 24 -0.83 4.21 -17.07
N GLY A 25 -0.14 5.28 -16.73
CA GLY A 25 -0.76 6.56 -16.32
C GLY A 25 -1.40 6.53 -14.94
N GLY A 26 -1.11 5.54 -14.09
CA GLY A 26 -1.68 5.47 -12.75
C GLY A 26 -0.82 4.74 -11.71
N VAL A 27 -1.10 4.95 -10.43
CA VAL A 27 -0.43 4.30 -9.29
C VAL A 27 -1.45 3.60 -8.39
N ILE A 28 -1.33 2.28 -8.28
CA ILE A 28 -2.16 1.46 -7.39
C ILE A 28 -1.41 1.24 -6.08
N ALA A 29 -1.86 1.89 -5.01
CA ALA A 29 -1.27 1.79 -3.67
C ALA A 29 -2.19 1.05 -2.68
N PRO A 30 -1.63 0.38 -1.66
CA PRO A 30 -2.44 -0.30 -0.64
C PRO A 30 -3.08 0.70 0.33
N SER A 31 -4.27 0.35 0.83
CA SER A 31 -4.91 1.00 1.99
C SER A 31 -4.99 -0.01 3.13
N PHE A 32 -4.66 0.42 4.35
CA PHE A 32 -4.59 -0.44 5.53
C PHE A 32 -5.69 -0.16 6.56
N GLY A 33 -6.62 0.75 6.27
CA GLY A 33 -7.72 1.11 7.17
C GLY A 33 -7.33 2.09 8.27
N ASP A 34 -6.14 2.70 8.18
CA ASP A 34 -5.74 3.85 8.99
C ASP A 34 -5.97 5.11 8.14
N GLU A 35 -7.15 5.72 8.28
CA GLU A 35 -7.60 6.83 7.42
C GLU A 35 -6.59 7.98 7.35
N LYS A 36 -5.92 8.29 8.46
CA LYS A 36 -4.92 9.35 8.51
C LYS A 36 -3.71 8.99 7.65
N ARG A 37 -3.16 7.78 7.85
CA ARG A 37 -1.95 7.35 7.12
C ARG A 37 -2.24 7.02 5.66
N ASP A 38 -3.42 6.47 5.36
CA ASP A 38 -3.87 6.20 4.00
C ASP A 38 -3.94 7.53 3.21
N ARG A 39 -4.48 8.58 3.82
CA ARG A 39 -4.54 9.93 3.22
C ARG A 39 -3.16 10.57 3.05
N GLU A 40 -2.28 10.44 4.04
CA GLU A 40 -0.90 10.93 3.95
C GLU A 40 -0.15 10.24 2.80
N ALA A 41 -0.29 8.92 2.68
CA ALA A 41 0.32 8.14 1.60
C ALA A 41 -0.20 8.55 0.21
N TYR A 42 -1.53 8.73 0.08
CA TYR A 42 -2.15 9.24 -1.14
C TYR A 42 -1.54 10.58 -1.57
N ASN A 43 -1.50 11.57 -0.66
CA ASN A 43 -0.96 12.90 -0.96
C ASN A 43 0.52 12.86 -1.39
N VAL A 44 1.33 12.02 -0.74
CA VAL A 44 2.74 11.83 -1.09
C VAL A 44 2.88 11.21 -2.48
N LEU A 45 2.09 10.18 -2.80
CA LEU A 45 2.16 9.51 -4.09
C LEU A 45 1.68 10.41 -5.23
N CYS A 46 0.58 11.15 -5.07
CA CYS A 46 0.14 12.14 -6.05
C CYS A 46 1.20 13.24 -6.28
N SER A 47 1.91 13.67 -5.22
CA SER A 47 2.98 14.66 -5.35
C SER A 47 4.23 14.08 -6.04
N ALA A 48 4.51 12.79 -5.86
CA ALA A 48 5.64 12.11 -6.46
C ALA A 48 5.41 11.73 -7.94
N PHE A 49 4.15 11.48 -8.32
CA PHE A 49 3.74 11.09 -9.67
C PHE A 49 2.63 12.03 -10.18
N PRO A 50 2.93 13.31 -10.45
CA PRO A 50 1.91 14.32 -10.77
C PRO A 50 1.14 14.04 -12.07
N ASP A 51 1.71 13.24 -12.98
CA ASP A 51 1.10 12.86 -14.26
C ASP A 51 0.41 11.49 -14.22
N HIS A 52 0.20 10.90 -13.03
CA HIS A 52 -0.45 9.62 -12.83
C HIS A 52 -1.68 9.78 -11.92
N GLU A 53 -2.75 9.02 -12.20
CA GLU A 53 -3.94 8.89 -11.33
C GLU A 53 -3.79 7.83 -10.23
#